data_AF-A0A930XWI9-F1
#
_entry.id   AF-A0A930XWI9-F1
#
_cell.length_a   1.000
_cell.length_b   1.000
_cell.length_c   1.000
_cell.angle_alpha   90.00
_cell.angle_beta   90.00
_cell.angle_gamma   90.00
#
_symmetry.space_group_name_H-M   'P 1'
#
loop_
_entity.id
_entity.type
_entity.pdbx_description
1 polymer ?
#
loop_
_entity_poly.entity_id
_entity_poly.type
_entity_poly.pdbx_seq_one_letter_code
_entity_poly.pdbx_strand_id
1 'polypeptide(L)' 'MAETVLLLPGDGIGPEVIGQLRPLLQALESRAGFEIAEADFGGCAID' A
#
# COMPACT_ATOMS: atom_id res chain seq x y z
N MET A 1 17.96 -5.42 7.59
CA MET A 1 16.65 -5.88 7.08
C MET A 1 15.82 -4.63 6.91
N ALA A 2 15.23 -4.41 5.74
CA ALA A 2 14.29 -3.32 5.53
C ALA A 2 12.95 -3.69 6.18
N GLU A 3 12.27 -2.72 6.80
CA GLU A 3 10.92 -2.94 7.33
C GLU A 3 9.91 -2.94 6.17
N THR A 4 8.86 -3.75 6.23
CA THR A 4 7.87 -3.80 5.15
C THR A 4 6.64 -3.00 5.51
N VAL A 5 6.26 -2.05 4.66
CA VAL A 5 4.98 -1.34 4.71
C VAL A 5 3.99 -2.07 3.83
N LEU A 6 2.97 -2.67 4.44
CA LEU A 6 1.90 -3.38 3.72
C LEU A 6 0.72 -2.44 3.46
N LEU A 7 0.43 -2.21 2.18
CA LEU A 7 -0.74 -1.46 1.74
C LEU A 7 -1.94 -2.40 1.63
N LEU A 8 -3.05 -2.00 2.25
CA LEU A 8 -4.32 -2.73 2.25
C LEU A 8 -5.40 -1.80 1.69
N PRO A 9 -5.64 -1.81 0.36
CA PRO A 9 -6.53 -0.85 -0.30
C PRO A 9 -7.98 -0.93 0.15
N GLY A 10 -8.47 -2.11 0.51
CA GLY A 10 -9.85 -2.28 0.96
C GLY A 10 -10.88 -2.06 -0.15
N ASP A 11 -12.10 -1.71 0.27
CA ASP A 11 -13.25 -1.47 -0.59
C ASP A 11 -13.63 0.02 -0.68
N GLY A 12 -14.68 0.33 -1.45
CA GLY A 12 -15.21 1.67 -1.58
C GLY A 12 -14.21 2.58 -2.29
N ILE A 13 -13.85 3.71 -1.67
CA ILE A 13 -12.86 4.67 -2.20
C ILE A 13 -11.40 4.33 -1.83
N GLY A 14 -11.20 3.20 -1.13
CA GLY A 14 -9.90 2.80 -0.59
C GLY A 14 -8.82 2.63 -1.67
N PRO A 15 -9.08 1.91 -2.78
CA PRO A 15 -8.15 1.79 -3.91
C PRO A 15 -7.73 3.13 -4.50
N GLU A 16 -8.65 4.10 -4.64
CA GLU A 16 -8.35 5.42 -5.20
C GLU A 16 -7.44 6.23 -4.27
N VAL A 17 -7.72 6.21 -2.96
CA VAL A 17 -6.93 6.96 -1.97
C VAL A 17 -5.54 6.34 -1.80
N ILE A 18 -5.44 5.01 -1.70
CA ILE A 18 -4.15 4.31 -1.63
C ILE A 18 -3.36 4.46 -2.93
N GLY A 19 -4.04 4.49 -4.08
CA GLY A 19 -3.43 4.78 -5.38
C GLY A 19 -2.72 6.13 -5.42
N GLN A 20 -3.23 7.17 -4.74
CA GLN A 20 -2.54 8.46 -4.63
C GLN A 20 -1.33 8.41 -3.68
N LEU A 21 -1.37 7.58 -2.64
CA LEU A 21 -0.29 7.43 -1.66
C LEU A 21 0.91 6.65 -2.24
N ARG A 22 0.65 5.66 -3.10
CA ARG A 22 1.67 4.76 -3.66
C ARG A 22 2.87 5.47 -4.30
N PRO A 23 2.70 6.46 -5.21
CA PRO A 23 3.85 7.17 -5.79
C PRO A 23 4.64 8.00 -4.76
N LEU A 24 4.00 8.47 -3.69
CA LEU A 24 4.70 9.16 -2.59
C LEU A 24 5.58 8.18 -1.80
N LEU A 25 5.05 7.00 -1.47
CA LEU A 25 5.81 5.97 -0.78
C LEU A 25 6.96 5.44 -1.63
N GLN A 26 6.74 5.22 -2.93
CA GLN A 26 7.80 4.82 -3.87
C GLN A 26 8.93 5.86 -3.95
N ALA A 27 8.60 7.15 -3.92
CA ALA A 27 9.61 8.21 -3.86
C ALA A 27 10.42 8.17 -2.55
N LEU A 28 9.80 7.76 -1.45
CA LEU A 28 10.41 7.64 -0.12
C LEU A 28 11.18 6.34 0.08
N GLU A 29 10.83 5.27 -0.63
CA GLU A 29 11.43 3.93 -0.52
C GLU A 29 12.97 3.99 -0.66
N SER A 30 13.47 4.77 -1.61
CA SER A 30 14.90 5.00 -1.83
C SER A 30 15.64 5.69 -0.68
N ARG A 31 14.91 6.32 0.25
CA ARG A 31 15.45 7.16 1.34
C ARG A 31 15.16 6.64 2.74
N ALA A 32 14.12 5.84 2.90
CA ALA A 32 13.52 5.54 4.21
C ALA A 32 13.81 4.12 4.71
N GLY A 33 14.43 3.25 3.90
CA GLY A 33 14.88 1.93 4.35
C GLY A 33 13.75 0.94 4.63
N PHE A 34 12.59 1.14 4.00
CA PHE A 34 11.48 0.20 3.98
C PHE A 34 11.20 -0.29 2.56
N GLU A 35 10.51 -1.42 2.46
CA GLU A 35 9.96 -1.97 1.20
C GLU A 35 8.44 -1.87 1.21
N ILE A 36 7.82 -1.73 0.03
CA ILE A 36 6.37 -1.64 -0.09
C ILE A 36 5.79 -2.97 -0.60
N ALA A 37 4.83 -3.52 0.12
CA ALA A 37 4.02 -4.66 -0.30
C ALA A 37 2.54 -4.26 -0.39
N GLU A 38 1.72 -5.04 -1.09
CA GLU A 38 0.27 -4.84 -1.18
C GLU A 38 -0.45 -6.19 -1.07
N ALA A 39 -1.62 -6.18 -0.44
CA ALA A 39 -2.51 -7.33 -0.34
C ALA A 39 -3.98 -6.89 -0.24
N ASP A 40 -4.89 -7.80 -0.58
CA ASP A 40 -6.32 -7.58 -0.46
C ASP A 40 -6.76 -7.58 1.02
N PHE A 41 -7.81 -6.81 1.31
CA PHE A 41 -8.39 -6.70 2.65
C PHE A 41 -9.87 -6.30 2.56
N GLY A 42 -10.72 -6.78 3.47
CA GLY A 42 -12.14 -6.41 3.49
C GLY A 42 -12.99 -7.26 2.55
N GLY A 43 -14.02 -6.68 1.96
CA GLY A 43 -14.95 -7.34 1.03
C GLY A 43 -14.24 -7.89 -0.21
N CYS A 44 -13.33 -7.11 -0.80
CA CYS A 44 -12.55 -7.51 -1.98
C CYS A 44 -11.62 -8.71 -1.74
N ALA A 45 -11.30 -9.03 -0.48
CA ALA A 45 -10.54 -10.23 -0.13
C ALA A 45 -11.41 -11.49 -0.05
N ILE A 46 -12.74 -11.36 -0.12
CA ILE A 46 -13.73 -12.43 -0.03
C ILE A 46 -14.40 -12.69 -1.39
N ASP A 47 -14.57 -11.63 -2.20
CA ASP A 47 -15.13 -11.67 -3.56
C ASP A 47 -14.32 -12.55 -4.53
#